data_AF-A0A0Q6K551-F1
#
_entry.id   AF-A0A0Q6K551-F1
#
_cell.length_a   1.000
_cell.length_b   1.000
_cell.length_c   1.000
_cell.angle_alpha   90.00
_cell.angle_beta   90.00
_cell.angle_gamma   90.00
#
_symmetry.space_group_name_H-M   'P 1'
#
loop_
_entity.id
_entity.type
_entity.pdbx_description
1 polymer ?
#
loop_
_entity_poly.entity_id
_entity_poly.type
_entity_poly.pdbx_seq_one_letter_code
_entity_poly.pdbx_strand_id
1 'polypeptide(L)' 'MVAFLRRWYVYGGGRAEDILVEFGLTPHEFFGRVKVLLENGVRVTDRALVEPMLAVCRKRLWLGQ' A
#
# COMPACT_ATOMS: atom_id res chain seq x y z
N MET A 1 -5.53 3.47 -4.91
CA MET A 1 -4.67 2.99 -3.81
C MET A 1 -4.14 1.56 -4.04
N VAL A 2 -4.98 0.51 -4.07
CA VAL A 2 -4.49 -0.88 -4.26
C VAL A 2 -3.76 -1.06 -5.60
N ALA A 3 -4.26 -0.48 -6.69
CA ALA A 3 -3.59 -0.52 -8.00
C ALA A 3 -2.21 0.19 -7.98
N PHE A 4 -2.09 1.29 -7.23
CA PHE A 4 -0.81 1.96 -7.01
C PHE A 4 0.16 1.04 -6.28
N LEU A 5 -0.24 0.48 -5.13
CA LEU A 5 0.62 -0.44 -4.39
C LEU A 5 0.99 -1.67 -5.23
N ARG A 6 0.07 -2.19 -6.06
CA ARG A 6 0.36 -3.32 -6.96
C ARG A 6 1.47 -3.00 -7.97
N ARG A 7 1.58 -1.76 -8.44
CA ARG A 7 2.70 -1.35 -9.33
C ARG A 7 4.00 -1.19 -8.56
N TRP A 8 3.95 -0.84 -7.28
CA TRP A 8 5.10 -0.39 -6.51
C TRP A 8 5.57 -1.33 -5.40
N TYR A 9 4.85 -2.42 -5.08
CA TYR A 9 5.18 -3.28 -3.93
C TYR A 9 6.57 -3.92 -4.06
N VAL A 10 6.99 -4.29 -5.28
CA VAL A 10 8.34 -4.81 -5.56
C VAL A 10 9.45 -3.79 -5.29
N TYR A 11 9.10 -2.50 -5.27
CA TYR A 11 10.00 -1.38 -4.96
C TYR A 11 9.79 -0.84 -3.54
N GLY A 12 9.02 -1.54 -2.69
CA GLY A 12 8.78 -1.13 -1.30
C GLY A 12 7.61 -0.15 -1.10
N GLY A 13 6.73 0.01 -2.08
CA GLY A 13 5.43 0.69 -1.91
C GLY A 13 5.32 2.10 -2.47
N GLY A 14 6.34 2.58 -3.20
CA GLY A 14 6.34 3.89 -3.86
C GLY A 14 6.90 5.02 -2.99
N ARG A 15 7.14 6.17 -3.61
CA ARG A 15 7.71 7.34 -2.93
C ARG A 15 6.61 8.10 -2.19
N ALA A 16 6.99 8.73 -1.08
CA ALA A 16 6.06 9.52 -0.27
C ALA A 16 5.47 10.72 -1.05
N GLU A 17 6.27 11.36 -1.89
CA GLU A 17 5.83 12.47 -2.74
C GLU A 17 4.76 12.04 -3.76
N ASP A 18 4.93 10.87 -4.39
CA ASP A 18 3.95 10.34 -5.34
C ASP A 18 2.62 10.02 -4.62
N ILE A 19 2.71 9.46 -3.42
CA ILE A 19 1.54 9.18 -2.58
C ILE A 19 0.80 10.48 -2.21
N LEU A 20 1.54 11.52 -1.83
CA LEU A 20 0.96 12.81 -1.48
C LEU A 20 0.31 13.48 -2.69
N VAL A 21 0.97 13.48 -3.85
CA VAL A 21 0.46 14.10 -5.08
C VAL A 21 -0.76 13.35 -5.62
N GLU A 22 -0.74 12.01 -5.65
CA GLU A 22 -1.82 11.21 -6.23
C GLU A 22 -3.03 11.05 -5.29
N PHE A 23 -2.81 11.00 -3.98
CA PHE A 23 -3.88 10.69 -3.01
C PHE A 23 -4.14 11.79 -1.97
N GLY A 24 -3.28 12.80 -1.84
CA GLY A 24 -3.39 13.83 -0.81
C GLY A 24 -3.22 13.27 0.62
N LEU A 25 -2.52 12.15 0.77
CA LEU A 25 -2.35 11.45 2.04
C LEU A 25 -0.89 11.45 2.47
N THR A 26 -0.67 11.45 3.79
CA THR A 26 0.62 11.00 4.32
C THR A 26 0.81 9.52 3.98
N PRO A 27 2.05 9.04 3.86
CA PRO A 27 2.28 7.62 3.65
C PRO A 27 1.65 6.71 4.72
N HIS A 28 1.69 7.12 5.99
CA HIS A 28 1.09 6.34 7.08
C HIS A 28 -0.42 6.13 6.85
N GLU A 29 -1.15 7.19 6.49
CA GLU A 29 -2.57 7.09 6.15
C GLU A 29 -2.81 6.23 4.91
N PHE A 30 -1.96 6.38 3.88
CA PHE A 30 -2.05 5.60 2.65
C PHE A 30 -1.90 4.09 2.94
N PHE A 31 -0.81 3.68 3.58
CA PHE A 31 -0.54 2.27 3.87
C PHE A 31 -1.54 1.69 4.87
N GLY A 32 -2.04 2.49 5.82
CA GLY A 32 -3.12 2.09 6.72
C GLY A 32 -4.41 1.77 5.97
N ARG A 33 -4.85 2.65 5.07
CA ARG A 33 -6.07 2.45 4.26
C ARG A 33 -5.91 1.28 3.28
N VAL A 34 -4.75 1.13 2.63
CA VAL A 34 -4.50 0.00 1.71
C VAL A 34 -4.49 -1.33 2.46
N LYS A 35 -3.88 -1.39 3.64
CA LYS A 35 -3.89 -2.60 4.49
C LYS A 35 -5.32 -3.07 4.77
N VAL A 36 -6.20 -2.17 5.20
CA VAL A 36 -7.62 -2.48 5.47
C VAL A 36 -8.33 -2.98 4.21
N LEU A 37 -8.09 -2.37 3.06
CA LEU A 37 -8.68 -2.81 1.79
C LEU A 37 -8.21 -4.22 1.40
N LEU A 38 -6.93 -4.54 1.61
CA LEU A 38 -6.39 -5.87 1.33
C LEU A 38 -6.94 -6.93 2.29
N GLU A 39 -7.06 -6.62 3.58
CA GLU A 39 -7.61 -7.51 4.61
C GLU A 39 -9.11 -7.80 4.38
N ASN A 40 -9.86 -6.82 3.89
CA ASN A 40 -11.28 -6.97 3.59
C ASN A 40 -11.56 -7.62 2.21
N GLY A 41 -10.54 -8.10 1.51
CA GLY A 41 -10.70 -8.92 0.31
C GLY A 41 -11.16 -8.15 -0.93
N VAL A 42 -10.69 -6.92 -1.14
CA VAL A 42 -11.01 -6.16 -2.36
C VAL A 42 -10.52 -6.93 -3.61
N ARG A 43 -11.45 -7.21 -4.54
CA ARG A 43 -11.23 -8.03 -5.76
C ARG A 43 -10.32 -7.42 -6.85
N VAL A 44 -9.68 -6.28 -6.58
CA VAL A 44 -8.86 -5.55 -7.57
C VAL A 44 -7.42 -6.04 -7.67
N THR A 45 -7.04 -7.08 -6.91
CA THR A 45 -5.72 -7.70 -6.97
C THR A 45 -5.82 -9.23 -6.89
N ASP A 46 -4.84 -9.92 -7.48
CA ASP A 46 -4.70 -11.37 -7.36
C ASP A 46 -4.41 -11.75 -5.90
N ARG A 47 -5.03 -12.81 -5.39
CA ARG A 47 -4.81 -13.32 -4.04
C ARG A 47 -3.34 -13.64 -3.79
N ALA A 48 -2.60 -14.09 -4.81
CA ALA A 48 -1.17 -14.37 -4.70
C ALA A 48 -0.35 -13.11 -4.39
N LEU A 49 -0.85 -11.91 -4.73
CA LEU A 49 -0.17 -10.64 -4.51
C LEU A 49 -0.55 -9.98 -3.18
N VAL A 50 -1.63 -10.43 -2.52
CA VAL A 50 -2.14 -9.80 -1.30
C VAL A 50 -1.11 -9.86 -0.17
N GLU A 51 -0.52 -11.02 0.12
CA GLU A 51 0.41 -11.15 1.25
C GLU A 51 1.72 -10.35 1.04
N PRO A 52 2.38 -10.37 -0.13
CA PRO A 52 3.51 -9.49 -0.40
C PRO A 52 3.18 -8.00 -0.23
N MET A 53 2.00 -7.56 -0.67
CA MET A 53 1.56 -6.19 -0.51
C MET A 53 1.27 -5.83 0.95
N LEU A 54 0.68 -6.76 1.73
CA LEU A 54 0.48 -6.59 3.17
C LEU A 54 1.82 -6.49 3.92
N ALA A 55 2.83 -7.26 3.52
CA ALA A 55 4.17 -7.18 4.10
C ALA A 55 4.78 -5.78 3.92
N VAL A 56 4.61 -5.17 2.73
CA VAL A 56 5.04 -3.79 2.47
C VAL A 56 4.28 -2.81 3.37
N CYS A 57 2.95 -2.91 3.47
CA CYS A 57 2.16 -2.05 4.35
C CYS A 57 2.63 -2.13 5.80
N ARG A 58 2.84 -3.35 6.34
CA ARG A 58 3.32 -3.56 7.71
C ARG A 58 4.69 -2.92 7.94
N LYS A 59 5.61 -3.10 6.99
CA LYS A 59 6.97 -2.51 7.07
C LYS A 59 6.92 -0.98 7.07
N ARG A 60 6.14 -0.37 6.18
CA ARG A 60 6.00 1.08 6.06
C ARG A 60 5.40 1.71 7.32
N LEU A 61 4.34 1.09 7.84
CA LEU A 61 3.70 1.52 9.08
C LEU A 61 4.65 1.40 10.30
N TRP A 62 5.46 0.35 10.37
CA TRP A 62 6.45 0.18 11.44
C TRP A 62 7.56 1.23 11.40
N LEU A 63 8.00 1.62 10.20
CA LEU A 63 9.03 2.66 10.01
C LEU A 63 8.49 4.09 10.19
N GLY A 64 7.18 4.26 10.34
CA GLY A 64 6.53 5.59 10.38
C GLY A 64 6.65 6.34 9.05
N GLN A 65 6.79 5.62 7.93
CA GLN A 65 7.13 6.16 6.62
C GLN A 65 6.14 5.86 5.52
#